data_AF-A0A1F6ARP3-F1
#
_entry.id   AF-A0A1F6ARP3-F1
#
_cell.length_a   1.000
_cell.length_b   1.000
_cell.length_c   1.000
_cell.angle_alpha   90.00
_cell.angle_beta   90.00
_cell.angle_gamma   90.00
#
_symmetry.space_group_name_H-M   'P 1'
#
loop_
_entity.id
_entity.type
_entity.pdbx_description
1 polymer ?
#
loop_
_entity_poly.entity_id
_entity_poly.type
_entity_poly.pdbx_seq_one_letter_code
_entity_poly.pdbx_strand_id
1 'polypeptide(L)'
;MKKVSKNQKANTKLWALIFLLNGILIYLGSVILPDLIVLGNAFLPNWLGAAVTSLLLTAILSQVEPVIKALNLKISNDLFLGVVYGGVNIVGLWILARIAEWSGFGIASVYVAVVLGIVLDLAQYGSWLKFGKKSGK
;
A
#
# COMPACT_ATOMS: atom_id res chain seq x y z
N MET A 1 8.86 12.30 27.95
CA MET A 1 8.19 11.05 27.52
C MET A 1 6.77 11.19 26.94
N LYS A 2 6.08 12.35 26.99
CA LYS A 2 4.71 12.51 26.45
C LYS A 2 4.57 12.75 24.92
N LYS A 3 5.64 13.15 24.21
CA LYS A 3 5.59 13.43 22.75
C LYS A 3 5.58 12.16 21.87
N VAL A 4 6.14 11.06 22.36
CA VAL A 4 6.25 9.80 21.60
C VAL A 4 4.88 9.14 21.40
N SER A 5 3.98 9.19 22.39
CA SER A 5 2.69 8.48 22.31
C SER A 5 1.67 9.11 21.35
N LYS A 6 1.77 10.43 21.09
CA LYS A 6 0.86 11.14 20.16
C LYS A 6 1.26 10.88 18.70
N ASN A 7 2.57 10.91 18.40
CA ASN A 7 3.10 10.55 17.09
C ASN A 7 2.88 9.07 16.76
N GLN A 8 3.04 8.17 17.74
CA GLN A 8 2.79 6.74 17.55
C GLN A 8 1.32 6.44 17.23
N LYS A 9 0.36 7.06 17.95
CA LYS A 9 -1.08 6.90 17.70
C LYS A 9 -1.55 7.48 16.35
N ALA A 10 -0.98 8.60 15.90
CA ALA A 10 -1.27 9.17 14.59
C ALA A 10 -0.78 8.24 13.46
N ASN A 11 0.38 7.62 13.66
CA ASN A 11 0.96 6.68 12.70
C ASN A 11 0.12 5.39 12.58
N THR A 12 -0.39 4.85 13.69
CA THR A 12 -1.27 3.66 13.65
C THR A 12 -2.60 3.91 12.95
N LYS A 13 -3.21 5.10 13.14
CA LYS A 13 -4.46 5.46 12.45
C LYS A 13 -4.27 5.60 10.95
N LEU A 14 -3.20 6.28 10.53
CA LEU A 14 -2.85 6.42 9.12
C LEU A 14 -2.56 5.05 8.49
N TRP A 15 -1.82 4.21 9.20
CA TRP A 15 -1.52 2.84 8.76
C TRP A 15 -2.79 2.01 8.57
N ALA A 16 -3.72 2.03 9.54
CA ALA A 16 -5.00 1.35 9.42
C ALA A 16 -5.85 1.89 8.26
N LEU A 17 -5.83 3.21 8.03
CA LEU A 17 -6.52 3.84 6.91
C LEU A 17 -5.93 3.39 5.57
N ILE A 18 -4.60 3.38 5.43
CA ILE A 18 -3.91 2.88 4.22
C ILE A 18 -4.23 1.41 3.98
N PHE A 19 -4.21 0.58 5.02
CA PHE A 19 -4.61 -0.82 4.95
C PHE A 19 -6.03 -1.00 4.39
N LEU A 20 -6.99 -0.26 4.95
CA LEU A 20 -8.39 -0.32 4.50
C LEU A 20 -8.55 0.18 3.06
N LEU A 21 -7.89 1.28 2.70
CA LEU A 21 -7.92 1.83 1.34
C LEU A 21 -7.33 0.84 0.33
N ASN A 22 -6.19 0.23 0.65
CA ASN A 22 -5.57 -0.79 -0.18
C ASN A 22 -6.53 -1.97 -0.37
N GLY A 23 -7.16 -2.47 0.70
CA GLY A 23 -8.10 -3.59 0.61
C GLY A 23 -9.31 -3.26 -0.26
N ILE A 24 -9.93 -2.09 -0.06
CA ILE A 24 -11.09 -1.65 -0.83
C ILE A 24 -10.73 -1.50 -2.30
N LEU A 25 -9.64 -0.82 -2.63
CA LEU A 25 -9.25 -0.54 -4.02
C LEU A 25 -8.81 -1.81 -4.76
N ILE A 26 -8.08 -2.72 -4.11
CA ILE A 26 -7.71 -4.01 -4.68
C ILE A 26 -8.96 -4.87 -4.92
N TYR A 27 -9.87 -4.93 -3.95
CA TYR A 27 -11.12 -5.66 -4.09
C TYR A 27 -11.98 -5.11 -5.23
N LEU A 28 -12.20 -3.79 -5.27
CA LEU A 28 -12.92 -3.15 -6.36
C LEU A 28 -12.24 -3.38 -7.72
N GLY A 29 -10.91 -3.34 -7.77
CA GLY A 29 -10.14 -3.70 -8.96
C GLY A 29 -10.48 -5.10 -9.48
N SER A 30 -10.54 -6.09 -8.59
CA SER A 30 -10.93 -7.46 -8.97
C SER A 30 -12.39 -7.59 -9.43
N VAL A 31 -13.29 -6.78 -8.90
CA VAL A 31 -14.71 -6.81 -9.28
C VAL A 31 -14.92 -6.13 -10.64
N ILE A 32 -14.22 -5.04 -10.90
CA ILE A 32 -14.36 -4.25 -12.13
C ILE A 32 -13.57 -4.87 -13.29
N LEU A 33 -12.40 -5.47 -12.99
CA LEU A 33 -11.47 -6.01 -13.98
C LEU A 33 -11.10 -7.48 -13.66
N PRO A 34 -12.08 -8.40 -13.60
CA PRO A 34 -11.85 -9.78 -13.17
C PRO A 34 -10.89 -10.57 -14.08
N ASP A 35 -10.82 -10.21 -15.37
CA ASP A 35 -9.88 -10.82 -16.33
C ASP A 35 -8.42 -10.37 -16.10
N LEU A 36 -8.22 -9.26 -15.38
CA LEU A 36 -6.91 -8.64 -15.16
C LEU A 36 -6.41 -8.79 -13.72
N ILE A 37 -7.33 -8.84 -12.75
CA ILE A 37 -7.04 -8.87 -11.32
C ILE A 37 -7.84 -10.01 -10.70
N VAL A 38 -7.13 -11.02 -10.19
CA VAL A 38 -7.72 -12.17 -9.53
C VAL A 38 -7.45 -12.08 -8.04
N LEU A 39 -8.48 -12.34 -7.25
CA LEU A 39 -8.39 -12.46 -5.81
C LEU A 39 -8.90 -13.82 -5.35
N GLY A 40 -8.30 -14.30 -4.28
CA GLY A 40 -8.55 -15.62 -3.73
C GLY A 40 -7.71 -16.72 -4.39
N ASN A 41 -7.70 -17.87 -3.75
CA ASN A 41 -7.08 -19.09 -4.25
C ASN A 41 -7.76 -20.29 -3.56
N ALA A 42 -7.21 -21.50 -3.71
CA ALA A 42 -7.78 -22.71 -3.11
C ALA A 42 -7.93 -22.65 -1.57
N PHE A 43 -7.16 -21.78 -0.89
CA PHE A 43 -7.14 -21.65 0.56
C PHE A 43 -7.81 -20.35 1.06
N LEU A 44 -7.84 -19.31 0.23
CA LEU A 44 -8.31 -17.98 0.61
C LEU A 44 -9.52 -17.57 -0.24
N PRO A 45 -10.68 -17.25 0.37
CA PRO A 45 -11.76 -16.60 -0.38
C PRO A 45 -11.35 -15.18 -0.80
N ASN A 46 -11.99 -14.63 -1.83
CA ASN A 46 -11.60 -13.37 -2.46
C ASN A 46 -11.46 -12.20 -1.48
N TRP A 47 -12.39 -12.06 -0.53
CA TRP A 47 -12.36 -11.00 0.48
C TRP A 47 -11.15 -11.12 1.42
N LEU A 48 -10.74 -12.35 1.74
CA LEU A 48 -9.59 -12.61 2.59
C LEU A 48 -8.29 -12.43 1.79
N GLY A 49 -8.27 -12.81 0.51
CA GLY A 49 -7.16 -12.49 -0.40
C GLY A 49 -6.93 -10.98 -0.52
N ALA A 50 -8.01 -10.19 -0.59
CA ALA A 50 -7.93 -8.72 -0.57
C ALA A 50 -7.30 -8.21 0.73
N ALA A 51 -7.75 -8.72 1.87
CA ALA A 51 -7.28 -8.31 3.19
C ALA A 51 -5.81 -8.73 3.43
N VAL A 52 -5.41 -9.94 3.04
CA VAL A 52 -4.04 -10.41 3.17
C VAL A 52 -3.11 -9.58 2.27
N THR A 53 -3.50 -9.37 1.01
CA THR A 53 -2.71 -8.58 0.07
C THR A 53 -2.58 -7.12 0.52
N SER A 54 -3.67 -6.51 1.00
CA SER A 54 -3.61 -5.14 1.52
C SER A 54 -2.76 -5.04 2.77
N LEU A 55 -2.80 -6.05 3.65
CA LEU A 55 -1.96 -6.12 4.84
C LEU A 55 -0.48 -6.17 4.47
N LEU A 56 -0.10 -7.07 3.57
CA LEU A 56 1.27 -7.24 3.10
C LEU A 56 1.77 -5.99 2.39
N LEU A 57 0.97 -5.40 1.50
CA LEU A 57 1.34 -4.18 0.80
C LEU A 57 1.55 -3.01 1.77
N THR A 58 0.67 -2.87 2.76
CA THR A 58 0.79 -1.81 3.78
C THR A 58 2.00 -2.03 4.68
N ALA A 59 2.34 -3.29 4.98
CA ALA A 59 3.56 -3.65 5.70
C ALA A 59 4.83 -3.32 4.88
N ILE A 60 4.82 -3.57 3.56
CA ILE A 60 5.91 -3.18 2.65
C ILE A 60 6.07 -1.65 2.64
N LEU A 61 4.98 -0.91 2.48
CA LEU A 61 5.00 0.57 2.46
C LEU A 61 5.50 1.17 3.78
N SER A 62 5.22 0.53 4.92
CA SER A 62 5.72 1.02 6.22
C SER A 62 7.23 0.88 6.39
N GLN A 63 7.90 0.07 5.56
CA GLN A 63 9.36 -0.06 5.56
C GLN A 63 10.08 1.06 4.79
N VAL A 64 9.37 1.86 3.99
CA VAL A 64 9.98 2.91 3.17
C VAL A 64 10.76 3.92 4.00
N GLU A 65 10.15 4.50 5.04
CA GLU A 65 10.84 5.45 5.93
C GLU A 65 12.03 4.83 6.68
N PRO A 66 11.90 3.66 7.34
CA PRO A 66 13.04 2.96 7.94
C PRO A 66 14.21 2.76 6.97
N VAL A 67 13.93 2.32 5.74
CA VAL A 67 14.96 2.07 4.71
C VAL A 67 15.63 3.37 4.28
N ILE A 68 14.87 4.45 4.03
CA ILE A 68 15.43 5.77 3.69
C ILE A 68 16.37 6.26 4.81
N LYS A 69 15.96 6.11 6.07
CA LYS A 69 16.76 6.49 7.24
C LYS A 69 18.02 5.63 7.38
N ALA A 70 17.90 4.31 7.18
CA ALA A 70 19.04 3.38 7.25
C ALA A 70 20.08 3.67 6.16
N LEU A 71 19.64 4.07 4.97
CA LEU A 71 20.50 4.45 3.85
C LEU A 71 21.00 5.91 3.93
N ASN A 72 20.62 6.65 4.97
CA ASN A 72 20.96 8.07 5.17
C ASN A 72 20.62 8.96 3.95
N LEU A 73 19.56 8.62 3.24
CA LEU A 73 19.10 9.35 2.06
C LEU A 73 18.36 10.62 2.49
N LYS A 74 18.82 11.78 2.03
CA LYS A 74 18.16 13.07 2.29
C LYS A 74 17.12 13.35 1.21
N ILE A 75 15.88 12.94 1.48
CA ILE A 75 14.73 13.28 0.64
C ILE A 75 14.02 14.48 1.27
N SER A 76 14.13 15.65 0.62
CA SER A 76 13.50 16.90 1.07
C SER A 76 12.26 17.28 0.25
N ASN A 77 12.02 16.61 -0.87
CA ASN A 77 10.93 16.93 -1.79
C ASN A 77 9.75 15.95 -1.63
N ASP A 78 8.59 16.47 -1.23
CA ASP A 78 7.34 15.70 -1.09
C ASP A 78 6.94 14.97 -2.38
N LEU A 79 7.17 15.58 -3.56
CA LEU A 79 6.89 14.94 -4.85
C LEU A 79 7.80 13.73 -5.08
N PHE A 80 9.09 13.86 -4.74
CA PHE A 80 10.03 12.75 -4.87
C PHE A 80 9.68 11.61 -3.91
N LEU A 81 9.24 11.95 -2.69
CA LEU A 81 8.75 10.96 -1.73
C LEU A 81 7.52 10.23 -2.29
N GLY A 82 6.56 10.94 -2.89
CA GLY A 82 5.41 10.34 -3.59
C GLY A 82 5.84 9.36 -4.69
N VAL A 83 6.79 9.74 -5.55
CA VAL A 83 7.32 8.84 -6.59
C VAL A 83 7.94 7.57 -6.01
N VAL A 84 8.65 7.68 -4.86
CA VAL A 84 9.21 6.51 -4.17
C VAL A 84 8.08 5.59 -3.68
N TYR A 85 7.06 6.13 -3.02
CA TYR A 85 5.91 5.34 -2.57
C TYR A 85 5.13 4.72 -3.74
N GLY A 86 4.95 5.44 -4.85
CA GLY A 86 4.38 4.92 -6.09
C GLY A 86 5.19 3.75 -6.65
N GLY A 87 6.51 3.89 -6.71
CA GLY A 87 7.40 2.79 -7.12
C GLY A 87 7.26 1.56 -6.22
N VAL A 88 7.18 1.76 -4.90
CA VAL A 88 7.00 0.68 -3.93
C VAL A 88 5.61 0.03 -4.05
N ASN A 89 4.55 0.79 -4.34
CA ASN A 89 3.23 0.24 -4.63
C ASN A 89 3.27 -0.67 -5.87
N ILE A 90 3.89 -0.21 -6.96
CA ILE A 90 3.99 -0.98 -8.22
C ILE A 90 4.80 -2.26 -8.01
N VAL A 91 6.00 -2.14 -7.45
CA VAL A 91 6.89 -3.29 -7.22
C VAL A 91 6.29 -4.22 -6.18
N GLY A 92 5.69 -3.70 -5.12
CA GLY A 92 5.01 -4.46 -4.08
C GLY A 92 3.87 -5.30 -4.65
N LEU A 93 2.96 -4.70 -5.42
CA LEU A 93 1.89 -5.44 -6.10
C LEU A 93 2.42 -6.51 -7.04
N TRP A 94 3.45 -6.18 -7.83
CA TRP A 94 4.07 -7.13 -8.75
C TRP A 94 4.68 -8.33 -8.00
N ILE A 95 5.40 -8.10 -6.90
CA ILE A 95 5.93 -9.17 -6.04
C ILE A 95 4.81 -9.99 -5.43
N LEU A 96 3.78 -9.35 -4.87
CA LEU A 96 2.64 -10.03 -4.24
C LEU A 96 1.88 -10.92 -5.23
N ALA A 97 1.80 -10.49 -6.49
CA ALA A 97 1.22 -11.30 -7.57
C ALA A 97 2.07 -12.54 -7.93
N ARG A 98 3.38 -12.52 -7.67
CA ARG A 98 4.27 -13.69 -7.88
C ARG A 98 4.20 -14.70 -6.74
N ILE A 99 3.66 -14.32 -5.60
CA ILE A 99 3.40 -15.20 -4.46
C ILE A 99 1.89 -15.40 -4.24
N ALA A 100 1.12 -15.45 -5.34
CA ALA A 100 -0.35 -15.57 -5.34
C ALA A 100 -0.89 -16.75 -4.52
N GLU A 101 -0.11 -17.83 -4.40
CA GLU A 101 -0.43 -18.98 -3.54
C GLU A 101 -0.57 -18.58 -2.06
N TRP A 102 0.18 -17.56 -1.63
CA TRP A 102 0.21 -17.06 -0.25
C TRP A 102 -0.61 -15.79 -0.08
N SER A 103 -0.51 -14.85 -1.03
CA SER A 103 -1.21 -13.56 -0.95
C SER A 103 -2.69 -13.67 -1.34
N GLY A 104 -3.06 -14.65 -2.17
CA GLY A 104 -4.37 -14.73 -2.78
C GLY A 104 -4.61 -13.59 -3.78
N PHE A 105 -3.57 -13.01 -4.36
CA PHE A 105 -3.67 -11.93 -5.35
C PHE A 105 -2.85 -12.27 -6.59
N GLY A 106 -3.47 -12.12 -7.75
CA GLY A 106 -2.85 -12.32 -9.06
C GLY A 106 -3.21 -11.19 -10.00
N ILE A 107 -2.31 -10.91 -10.94
CA ILE A 107 -2.51 -9.94 -12.02
C ILE A 107 -2.10 -10.54 -13.36
N ALA A 108 -2.79 -10.13 -14.43
CA ALA A 108 -2.53 -10.64 -15.78
C ALA A 108 -1.18 -10.18 -16.35
N SER A 109 -0.69 -9.00 -15.96
CA SER A 109 0.59 -8.47 -16.46
C SER A 109 1.20 -7.42 -15.54
N VAL A 110 2.47 -7.08 -15.78
CA VAL A 110 3.17 -5.99 -15.08
C VAL A 110 2.48 -4.63 -15.27
N TYR A 111 1.82 -4.41 -16.41
CA TYR A 111 1.09 -3.16 -16.67
C TYR A 111 -0.09 -2.97 -15.69
N VAL A 112 -0.72 -4.07 -15.27
CA VAL A 112 -1.77 -4.02 -14.24
C VAL A 112 -1.21 -3.55 -12.91
N ALA A 113 -0.01 -4.02 -12.51
CA ALA A 113 0.66 -3.53 -11.30
C ALA A 113 1.02 -2.05 -11.40
N VAL A 114 1.44 -1.57 -12.58
CA VAL A 114 1.73 -0.15 -12.81
C VAL A 114 0.48 0.70 -12.60
N VAL A 115 -0.61 0.37 -13.30
CA VAL A 115 -1.86 1.13 -13.23
C VAL A 115 -2.46 1.08 -11.83
N LEU A 116 -2.59 -0.11 -11.25
CA LEU A 116 -3.17 -0.27 -9.92
C LEU A 116 -2.28 0.38 -8.84
N GLY A 117 -0.95 0.28 -8.97
CA GLY A 117 -0.01 0.91 -8.06
C GLY A 117 -0.12 2.44 -8.06
N ILE A 118 -0.27 3.06 -9.24
CA ILE A 118 -0.52 4.51 -9.36
C ILE A 118 -1.86 4.89 -8.70
N VAL A 119 -2.93 4.12 -8.94
CA VAL A 119 -4.24 4.38 -8.33
C VAL A 119 -4.17 4.31 -6.81
N LEU A 120 -3.50 3.29 -6.27
CA LEU A 120 -3.29 3.14 -4.83
C LEU A 120 -2.47 4.30 -4.26
N ASP A 121 -1.37 4.68 -4.92
CA ASP A 121 -0.50 5.76 -4.47
C ASP A 121 -1.24 7.10 -4.39
N LEU A 122 -2.03 7.44 -5.40
CA LEU A 122 -2.85 8.66 -5.40
C LEU A 122 -3.86 8.67 -4.24
N ALA A 123 -4.51 7.54 -3.97
CA ALA A 123 -5.45 7.42 -2.86
C ALA A 123 -4.77 7.52 -1.48
N GLN A 124 -3.60 6.90 -1.34
CA GLN A 124 -2.77 6.97 -0.13
C GLN A 124 -2.26 8.40 0.09
N TYR A 125 -1.76 9.06 -0.95
CA TYR A 125 -1.28 10.44 -0.90
C TYR A 125 -2.39 11.41 -0.49
N GLY A 126 -3.59 11.28 -1.07
CA GLY A 126 -4.75 12.07 -0.66
C GLY A 126 -5.11 11.89 0.81
N SER A 127 -4.98 10.66 1.32
CA SER A 127 -5.21 10.34 2.73
C SER A 127 -4.13 10.92 3.64
N TRP A 128 -2.87 10.89 3.20
CA TRP A 128 -1.76 11.52 3.91
C TRP A 128 -1.90 13.04 3.99
N LEU A 129 -2.33 13.70 2.91
CA LEU A 129 -2.59 15.15 2.93
C LEU A 129 -3.66 15.53 3.96
N LYS A 130 -4.71 14.72 4.09
CA LYS A 130 -5.84 14.98 4.99
C LYS A 130 -5.55 14.63 6.45
N PHE A 131 -4.85 13.51 6.70
CA PHE A 131 -4.69 12.93 8.04
C PHE A 131 -3.24 12.97 8.56
N GLY A 132 -2.23 12.89 7.68
CA GLY A 132 -0.81 12.95 8.04
C GLY A 132 -0.32 14.36 8.33
N LYS A 133 -0.69 15.35 7.52
CA LYS A 133 -0.21 16.74 7.65
C LYS A 133 -0.67 17.44 8.95
N LYS A 134 -1.80 17.00 9.53
CA LYS A 134 -2.31 17.52 10.82
C LYS A 134 -1.54 17.04 12.05
N SER A 135 -0.71 16.00 11.94
CA SER A 135 0.06 15.48 13.09
C SER A 135 1.43 16.15 13.26
N GLY A 136 1.86 16.98 12.29
CA GLY A 136 3.14 17.70 12.30
C GLY A 136 3.08 19.16 12.76
N LYS A 137 1.93 19.65 13.26
CA LYS A 137 1.80 20.95 13.93
C LYS A 137 1.57 20.77 15.43
#